data_AF-A0A2S4U9M6-F1
#
_entry.id   AF-A0A2S4U9M6-F1
#
_cell.length_a   1.000
_cell.length_b   1.000
_cell.length_c   1.000
_cell.angle_alpha   90.00
_cell.angle_beta   90.00
_cell.angle_gamma   90.00
#
_symmetry.space_group_name_H-M   'P 1'
#
loop_
_entity.id
_entity.type
_entity.pdbx_description
1 polymer ?
#
loop_
_entity_poly.entity_id
_entity_poly.type
_entity_poly.pdbx_seq_one_letter_code
_entity_poly.pdbx_strand_id
1 'polypeptide(L)'
;MVRLSMANPFKSDSRNDKKRKLRHADRYAEERRTLEALKQGNYSAPIAVVYQGQAESDNNHSDVLGHEAHKEPHSGYQSTSQVDPNAVLSAWASIPWDVLSSSNPIQPSQSRFPLLDPNMISAARNAMMKLFNSYLWLQEKTDNWTSDLSFHDFAPRFCKCPEIARRTVAWIDLVDLTGQQRVQMQYCDCMPRCVQVLANGFLASSPLEPSAAFSMRLLAYHNYAWHHSNVQ
;
A
#
# COMPACT_ATOMS: atom_id res chain seq x y z
N MET A 1 -9.56 36.02 -3.57
CA MET A 1 -10.00 35.57 -2.23
C MET A 1 -11.10 34.54 -2.40
N VAL A 2 -10.80 33.26 -2.21
CA VAL A 2 -11.79 32.16 -2.31
C VAL A 2 -12.29 31.85 -0.91
N ARG A 3 -13.59 32.05 -0.66
CA ARG A 3 -14.22 31.67 0.61
C ARG A 3 -14.39 30.15 0.64
N LEU A 4 -13.67 29.48 1.52
CA LEU A 4 -13.96 28.09 1.89
C LEU A 4 -15.30 28.10 2.64
N SER A 5 -16.33 27.46 2.07
CA SER A 5 -17.60 27.26 2.77
C SER A 5 -17.37 26.27 3.92
N MET A 6 -17.30 26.78 5.15
CA MET A 6 -17.36 25.92 6.33
C MET A 6 -18.67 25.14 6.32
N ALA A 7 -18.59 23.83 6.21
CA ALA A 7 -19.76 22.96 6.33
C ALA A 7 -20.29 23.07 7.76
N ASN A 8 -21.49 23.65 7.90
CA ASN A 8 -22.14 23.84 9.19
C ASN A 8 -22.51 22.45 9.79
N PRO A 9 -21.97 22.07 10.96
CA PRO A 9 -22.17 20.75 11.55
C PRO A 9 -23.60 20.49 12.05
N PHE A 10 -24.48 21.50 12.01
CA PHE A 10 -25.87 21.41 12.47
C PHE A 10 -26.91 21.37 11.33
N LYS A 11 -26.52 20.98 10.11
CA LYS A 11 -27.52 20.75 9.04
C LYS A 11 -28.38 19.53 9.38
N SER A 12 -29.67 19.75 9.57
CA SER A 12 -30.65 18.67 9.70
C SER A 12 -30.65 17.81 8.42
N ASP A 13 -30.57 16.48 8.57
CA ASP A 13 -30.63 15.55 7.44
C ASP A 13 -31.81 15.87 6.53
N SER A 14 -31.54 16.05 5.24
CA SER A 14 -32.60 16.21 4.25
C SER A 14 -33.42 14.93 4.15
N ARG A 15 -34.68 15.04 3.71
CA ARG A 15 -35.55 13.89 3.48
C ARG A 15 -34.90 12.83 2.55
N ASN A 16 -34.06 13.27 1.60
CA ASN A 16 -33.34 12.38 0.69
C ASN A 16 -32.19 11.65 1.38
N ASP A 17 -31.48 12.31 2.30
CA ASP A 17 -30.42 11.70 3.10
C ASP A 17 -30.98 10.65 4.05
N LYS A 18 -32.12 10.94 4.69
CA LYS A 18 -32.84 9.95 5.53
C LYS A 18 -33.25 8.73 4.69
N LYS A 19 -33.79 8.93 3.50
CA LYS A 19 -34.16 7.83 2.58
C LYS A 19 -32.93 7.03 2.13
N ARG A 20 -31.77 7.67 1.97
CA ARG A 20 -30.50 6.99 1.62
C ARG A 20 -29.95 6.18 2.79
N LYS A 21 -29.99 6.72 4.01
CA LYS A 21 -29.58 6.00 5.23
C LYS A 21 -30.45 4.78 5.49
N LEU A 22 -31.76 4.89 5.27
CA LEU A 22 -32.69 3.75 5.39
C LEU A 22 -32.37 2.61 4.41
N ARG A 23 -31.93 2.91 3.17
CA ARG A 23 -31.53 1.88 2.20
C ARG A 23 -30.28 1.11 2.58
N HIS A 24 -29.48 1.64 3.51
CA HIS A 24 -28.22 1.04 3.95
C HIS A 24 -28.22 0.77 5.46
N ALA A 25 -29.39 0.76 6.10
CA ALA A 25 -29.52 0.64 7.56
C ALA A 25 -28.89 -0.66 8.07
N ASP A 26 -29.10 -1.78 7.38
CA ASP A 26 -28.56 -3.08 7.78
C ASP A 26 -27.03 -3.10 7.72
N ARG A 27 -26.46 -2.52 6.66
CA ARG A 27 -25.00 -2.38 6.52
C ARG A 27 -24.40 -1.50 7.60
N TYR A 28 -25.03 -0.36 7.90
CA TYR A 28 -24.56 0.51 8.99
C TYR A 28 -24.68 -0.15 10.37
N ALA A 29 -25.68 -1.02 10.56
CA ALA A 29 -25.82 -1.81 11.77
C ALA A 29 -24.73 -2.89 11.88
N GLU A 30 -24.31 -3.48 10.76
CA GLU A 30 -23.20 -4.42 10.69
C GLU A 30 -21.86 -3.72 10.95
N GLU A 31 -21.57 -2.62 10.26
CA GLU A 31 -20.36 -1.80 10.47
C GLU A 31 -20.22 -1.34 11.93
N ARG A 32 -21.33 -0.96 12.58
CA ARG A 32 -21.33 -0.61 14.01
C ARG A 32 -21.01 -1.80 14.91
N ARG A 33 -21.53 -2.98 14.61
CA ARG A 33 -21.21 -4.21 15.37
C ARG A 33 -19.74 -4.58 15.20
N THR A 34 -19.21 -4.48 13.99
CA THR A 34 -17.78 -4.67 13.71
C THR A 34 -16.92 -3.70 14.51
N LEU A 35 -17.29 -2.41 14.52
CA LEU A 35 -16.55 -1.38 15.23
C LEU A 35 -16.57 -1.56 16.75
N GLU A 36 -17.69 -1.99 17.31
CA GLU A 36 -17.78 -2.33 18.75
C GLU A 36 -17.00 -3.61 19.07
N ALA A 37 -17.03 -4.64 18.22
CA ALA A 37 -16.21 -5.84 18.38
C ALA A 37 -14.70 -5.53 18.35
N LEU A 38 -14.28 -4.61 17.46
CA LEU A 38 -12.90 -4.13 17.38
C LEU A 38 -12.47 -3.39 18.65
N LYS A 39 -13.33 -2.51 19.18
CA LYS A 39 -13.06 -1.81 20.45
C LYS A 39 -12.93 -2.75 21.64
N GLN A 40 -13.70 -3.83 21.65
CA GLN A 40 -13.71 -4.83 22.71
C GLN A 40 -12.63 -5.89 22.54
N GLY A 41 -11.87 -5.88 21.44
CA GLY A 41 -10.84 -6.88 21.13
C GLY A 41 -11.40 -8.26 20.72
N ASN A 42 -12.71 -8.36 20.47
CA ASN A 42 -13.42 -9.60 20.19
C ASN A 42 -13.73 -9.80 18.70
N TYR A 43 -13.02 -9.10 17.82
CA TYR A 43 -13.23 -9.20 16.38
C TYR A 43 -12.39 -10.33 15.78
N SER A 44 -13.07 -11.37 15.29
CA SER A 44 -12.47 -12.39 14.43
C SER A 44 -12.90 -12.15 13.00
N ALA A 45 -11.95 -11.88 12.10
CA ALA A 45 -12.25 -11.74 10.68
C ALA A 45 -12.85 -13.05 10.16
N PRO A 46 -13.92 -13.02 9.36
CA PRO A 46 -14.46 -14.22 8.76
C PRO A 46 -13.38 -14.89 7.92
N ILE A 47 -12.99 -16.10 8.33
CA ILE A 47 -12.10 -16.96 7.54
C ILE A 47 -12.86 -17.26 6.26
N ALA A 48 -12.34 -16.78 5.13
CA ALA A 48 -12.85 -17.18 3.83
C ALA A 48 -12.66 -18.69 3.70
N VAL A 49 -13.74 -19.46 3.87
CA VAL A 49 -13.73 -20.90 3.63
C VAL A 49 -13.52 -21.07 2.13
N VAL A 50 -12.28 -21.37 1.74
CA VAL A 50 -11.98 -21.85 0.40
C VAL A 50 -12.62 -23.22 0.30
N TYR A 51 -13.79 -23.31 -0.34
CA TYR A 51 -14.35 -24.58 -0.77
C TYR A 51 -13.37 -25.21 -1.78
N GLN A 52 -12.52 -26.12 -1.31
CA GLN A 52 -11.84 -27.07 -2.19
C GLN A 52 -12.89 -28.07 -2.67
N GLY A 53 -13.46 -27.81 -3.85
CA GLY A 53 -14.20 -28.81 -4.60
C GLY A 53 -13.22 -29.88 -5.07
N GLN A 54 -13.22 -31.04 -4.41
CA GLN A 54 -12.53 -32.24 -4.91
C GLN A 54 -13.29 -32.76 -6.12
N ALA A 55 -12.60 -32.82 -7.25
CA ALA A 55 -13.03 -33.53 -8.44
C ALA A 55 -13.07 -35.04 -8.14
N GLU A 56 -14.15 -35.66 -8.61
CA GLU A 56 -14.37 -37.10 -8.64
C GLU A 56 -13.21 -37.83 -9.34
N SER A 57 -12.68 -38.86 -8.69
CA SER A 57 -12.04 -39.98 -9.37
C SER A 57 -12.29 -41.24 -8.55
N ASP A 58 -13.08 -42.14 -9.12
CA ASP A 58 -13.27 -43.51 -8.66
C ASP A 58 -11.94 -44.21 -8.43
N ASN A 59 -11.81 -44.92 -7.30
CA ASN A 59 -11.46 -46.35 -7.28
C ASN A 59 -11.52 -46.91 -5.85
N ASN A 60 -12.30 -47.98 -5.69
CA ASN A 60 -12.49 -48.78 -4.49
C ASN A 60 -11.20 -49.42 -3.98
N HIS A 61 -10.92 -49.37 -2.67
CA HIS A 61 -10.85 -50.55 -1.79
C HIS A 61 -10.76 -50.16 -0.31
N SER A 62 -11.08 -51.12 0.55
CA SER A 62 -11.66 -51.01 1.89
C SER A 62 -10.71 -50.72 3.06
N ASP A 63 -11.35 -50.31 4.16
CA ASP A 63 -11.16 -50.76 5.55
C ASP A 63 -10.42 -49.90 6.60
N VAL A 64 -11.22 -49.58 7.64
CA VAL A 64 -10.93 -49.59 9.09
C VAL A 64 -10.36 -48.33 9.77
N LEU A 65 -11.27 -47.74 10.56
CA LEU A 65 -11.18 -46.92 11.78
C LEU A 65 -9.81 -46.73 12.47
N GLY A 66 -9.53 -45.49 12.86
CA GLY A 66 -8.56 -45.16 13.91
C GLY A 66 -8.52 -43.65 14.21
N HIS A 67 -9.09 -43.24 15.34
CA HIS A 67 -8.84 -41.94 15.96
C HIS A 67 -7.38 -41.85 16.39
N GLU A 68 -6.69 -40.72 16.14
CA GLU A 68 -5.59 -40.32 17.02
C GLU A 68 -5.41 -38.80 17.10
N ALA A 69 -5.37 -38.35 18.36
CA ALA A 69 -5.19 -37.00 18.80
C ALA A 69 -3.69 -36.68 18.94
N HIS A 70 -3.25 -35.54 18.44
CA HIS A 70 -1.92 -34.99 18.74
C HIS A 70 -2.07 -33.48 18.97
N LYS A 71 -2.29 -33.09 20.23
CA LYS A 71 -1.30 -32.52 21.16
C LYS A 71 -0.76 -31.16 20.73
N GLU A 72 -1.29 -30.11 21.37
CA GLU A 72 -0.52 -28.90 21.68
C GLU A 72 0.82 -29.27 22.35
N PRO A 73 1.86 -28.45 22.11
CA PRO A 73 2.83 -28.17 23.14
C PRO A 73 2.84 -26.68 23.49
N HIS A 74 2.61 -26.46 24.78
CA HIS A 74 2.88 -25.25 25.52
C HIS A 74 4.31 -24.70 25.35
N SER A 75 4.38 -23.37 25.33
CA SER A 75 5.29 -22.52 26.14
C SER A 75 6.76 -22.93 26.23
N GLY A 76 7.59 -22.21 25.48
CA GLY A 76 9.01 -22.05 25.77
C GLY A 76 9.49 -20.72 25.19
N TYR A 77 9.42 -19.65 25.99
CA TYR A 77 10.03 -18.37 25.65
C TYR A 77 11.55 -18.51 25.62
N GLN A 78 12.15 -18.42 24.44
CA GLN A 78 13.54 -18.02 24.30
C GLN A 78 13.64 -16.97 23.19
N SER A 79 13.83 -15.74 23.65
CA SER A 79 14.09 -14.57 22.84
C SER A 79 15.54 -14.61 22.37
N THR A 80 15.74 -14.85 21.08
CA THR A 80 16.94 -14.40 20.36
C THR A 80 16.48 -13.88 19.00
N SER A 81 16.37 -12.56 18.92
CA SER A 81 16.10 -11.78 17.71
C SER A 81 17.25 -11.90 16.72
N GLN A 82 17.09 -12.79 15.74
CA GLN A 82 17.72 -12.69 14.43
C GLN A 82 16.65 -12.98 13.39
N VAL A 83 15.98 -11.92 12.94
CA VAL A 83 15.08 -12.03 11.78
C VAL A 83 16.00 -12.14 10.56
N ASP A 84 16.05 -13.32 9.96
CA ASP A 84 16.80 -13.58 8.74
C ASP A 84 16.28 -12.64 7.62
N PRO A 85 17.13 -11.78 7.05
CA PRO A 85 16.76 -10.91 5.93
C PRO A 85 16.19 -11.70 4.74
N ASN A 86 16.62 -12.96 4.56
CA ASN A 86 16.08 -13.83 3.52
C ASN A 86 14.64 -14.26 3.81
N ALA A 87 14.24 -14.43 5.07
CA ALA A 87 12.86 -14.79 5.41
C ALA A 87 11.89 -13.65 5.05
N VAL A 88 12.31 -12.40 5.25
CA VAL A 88 11.55 -11.22 4.82
C VAL A 88 11.48 -11.19 3.29
N LEU A 89 12.62 -11.29 2.59
CA LEU A 89 12.66 -11.32 1.12
C LEU A 89 11.82 -12.47 0.51
N SER A 90 11.83 -13.65 1.12
CA SER A 90 11.01 -14.80 0.71
C SER A 90 9.52 -14.56 0.93
N ALA A 91 9.12 -13.88 2.01
CA ALA A 91 7.74 -13.49 2.25
C ALA A 91 7.23 -12.49 1.19
N TRP A 92 8.07 -11.53 0.78
CA TRP A 92 7.75 -10.57 -0.29
C TRP A 92 7.72 -11.23 -1.68
N ALA A 93 8.53 -12.25 -1.93
CA ALA A 93 8.56 -13.00 -3.18
C ALA A 93 7.43 -14.05 -3.30
N SER A 94 6.84 -14.45 -2.18
CA SER A 94 5.76 -15.44 -2.12
C SER A 94 4.37 -14.85 -2.41
N ILE A 95 4.26 -13.52 -2.52
CA ILE A 95 3.03 -12.87 -2.96
C ILE A 95 2.88 -13.14 -4.46
N PRO A 96 1.83 -13.87 -4.90
CA PRO A 96 1.65 -14.17 -6.31
C PRO A 96 1.15 -12.90 -7.02
N TRP A 97 2.09 -12.13 -7.57
CA TRP A 97 1.79 -10.90 -8.31
C TRP A 97 0.98 -11.14 -9.60
N ASP A 98 0.97 -12.39 -10.07
CA ASP A 98 0.37 -12.82 -11.35
C ASP A 98 -0.97 -13.56 -11.19
N VAL A 99 -1.72 -13.34 -10.10
CA VAL A 99 -3.08 -13.89 -10.00
C VAL A 99 -3.97 -13.21 -11.05
N LEU A 100 -4.08 -13.84 -12.21
CA LEU A 100 -5.14 -13.58 -13.17
C LEU A 100 -6.47 -13.77 -12.44
N SER A 101 -7.23 -12.69 -12.31
CA SER A 101 -8.58 -12.75 -11.75
C SER A 101 -9.36 -13.79 -12.54
N SER A 102 -9.88 -14.81 -11.85
CA SER A 102 -10.72 -15.84 -12.46
C SER A 102 -11.82 -15.14 -13.26
N SER A 103 -11.74 -15.25 -14.58
CA SER A 103 -12.73 -14.73 -15.50
C SER A 103 -13.97 -15.60 -15.42
N ASN A 104 -14.75 -15.43 -14.36
CA ASN A 104 -16.15 -15.76 -14.43
C ASN A 104 -16.77 -14.84 -15.50
N PRO A 105 -17.59 -15.34 -16.44
CA PRO A 105 -18.33 -14.49 -17.36
C PRO A 105 -19.38 -13.72 -16.56
N ILE A 106 -18.95 -12.62 -15.93
CA ILE A 106 -19.82 -11.67 -15.26
C ILE A 106 -20.59 -10.94 -16.37
N GLN A 107 -21.91 -11.04 -16.32
CA GLN A 107 -22.83 -10.29 -17.17
C GLN A 107 -22.40 -8.83 -17.29
N PRO A 108 -22.55 -8.18 -18.46
CA PRO A 108 -21.94 -6.88 -18.78
C PRO A 108 -22.60 -5.67 -18.06
N SER A 109 -23.22 -5.86 -16.91
CA SER A 109 -23.65 -4.77 -16.06
C SER A 109 -22.76 -4.68 -14.82
N GLN A 110 -21.90 -3.65 -14.81
CA GLN A 110 -21.23 -3.06 -13.63
C GLN A 110 -19.84 -3.58 -13.25
N SER A 111 -18.87 -3.59 -14.17
CA SER A 111 -17.48 -3.32 -13.77
C SER A 111 -17.34 -1.80 -13.50
N ARG A 112 -17.36 -1.42 -12.23
CA ARG A 112 -17.23 -0.02 -11.77
C ARG A 112 -15.77 0.43 -11.61
N PHE A 113 -14.82 -0.34 -12.13
CA PHE A 113 -13.42 0.04 -12.16
C PHE A 113 -13.10 0.53 -13.57
N PRO A 114 -12.63 1.78 -13.76
CA PRO A 114 -12.10 2.17 -15.05
C PRO A 114 -10.96 1.20 -15.37
N LEU A 115 -11.09 0.47 -16.47
CA LEU A 115 -10.02 -0.35 -17.02
C LEU A 115 -8.83 0.61 -17.20
N LEU A 116 -7.79 0.46 -16.38
CA LEU A 116 -6.58 1.29 -16.48
C LEU A 116 -6.00 1.09 -17.88
N ASP A 117 -5.70 2.18 -18.58
CA ASP A 117 -5.11 2.14 -19.92
C ASP A 117 -3.85 1.25 -19.90
N PRO A 118 -3.74 0.22 -20.76
CA PRO A 118 -2.56 -0.63 -20.86
C PRO A 118 -1.24 0.14 -21.00
N ASN A 119 -1.26 1.31 -21.64
CA ASN A 119 -0.10 2.19 -21.77
C ASN A 119 0.31 2.80 -20.42
N MET A 120 -0.65 3.11 -19.56
CA MET A 120 -0.39 3.63 -18.21
C MET A 120 0.23 2.55 -17.33
N ILE A 121 -0.22 1.30 -17.48
CA ILE A 121 0.35 0.16 -16.74
C ILE A 121 1.81 -0.06 -17.15
N SER A 122 2.11 -0.07 -18.45
CA SER A 122 3.48 -0.26 -18.93
C SER A 122 4.39 0.90 -18.52
N ALA A 123 3.90 2.14 -18.61
CA ALA A 123 4.62 3.32 -18.14
C ALA A 123 4.93 3.25 -16.64
N ALA A 124 3.96 2.85 -15.81
CA ALA A 124 4.15 2.67 -14.38
C ALA A 124 5.19 1.58 -14.08
N ARG A 125 5.14 0.43 -14.77
CA ARG A 125 6.15 -0.64 -14.62
C ARG A 125 7.55 -0.15 -14.94
N ASN A 126 7.72 0.56 -16.06
CA ASN A 126 9.01 1.13 -16.46
C ASN A 126 9.51 2.19 -15.46
N ALA A 127 8.61 3.01 -14.91
CA ALA A 127 8.93 3.98 -13.87
C ALA A 127 9.40 3.27 -12.59
N MET A 128 8.71 2.21 -12.17
CA MET A 128 9.07 1.42 -10.99
C MET A 128 10.45 0.75 -11.11
N MET A 129 10.80 0.20 -12.28
CA MET A 129 12.14 -0.37 -12.49
C MET A 129 13.24 0.70 -12.35
N LYS A 130 13.03 1.89 -12.92
CA LYS A 130 13.98 3.01 -12.77
C LYS A 130 14.04 3.51 -11.33
N LEU A 131 12.90 3.56 -10.64
CA LEU A 131 12.80 3.91 -9.23
C LEU A 131 13.64 2.96 -8.37
N PHE A 132 13.52 1.65 -8.58
CA PHE A 132 14.27 0.64 -7.83
C PHE A 132 15.79 0.80 -8.01
N ASN A 133 16.27 0.96 -9.24
CA ASN A 133 17.70 1.17 -9.49
C ASN A 133 18.22 2.47 -8.86
N SER A 134 17.41 3.53 -8.91
CA SER A 134 17.75 4.82 -8.30
C SER A 134 17.76 4.72 -6.77
N TYR A 135 16.82 3.96 -6.20
CA TYR A 135 16.72 3.68 -4.78
C TYR A 135 17.99 3.02 -4.25
N LEU A 136 18.47 1.93 -4.87
CA LEU A 136 19.68 1.24 -4.40
C LEU A 136 20.90 2.16 -4.36
N TRP A 137 21.08 2.97 -5.41
CA TRP A 137 22.18 3.93 -5.46
C TRP A 137 22.06 5.02 -4.39
N LEU A 138 20.85 5.57 -4.20
CA LEU A 138 20.60 6.61 -3.20
C LEU A 138 20.71 6.07 -1.77
N GLN A 139 20.26 4.85 -1.54
CA GLN A 139 20.35 4.16 -0.25
C GLN A 139 21.80 4.05 0.20
N GLU A 140 22.71 3.64 -0.71
CA GLU A 140 24.15 3.60 -0.44
C GLU A 140 24.72 5.00 -0.17
N LYS A 141 24.34 6.00 -0.97
CA LYS A 141 24.94 7.35 -0.88
C LYS A 141 24.46 8.18 0.31
N THR A 142 23.25 7.93 0.78
CA THR A 142 22.64 8.68 1.88
C THR A 142 22.72 7.94 3.21
N ASP A 143 23.37 6.76 3.23
CA ASP A 143 23.36 5.83 4.35
C ASP A 143 21.93 5.56 4.83
N ASN A 144 21.10 4.98 3.95
CA ASN A 144 19.68 4.74 4.21
C ASN A 144 18.90 6.02 4.62
N TRP A 145 19.24 7.16 4.03
CA TRP A 145 18.68 8.47 4.39
C TRP A 145 18.83 8.80 5.89
N THR A 146 19.92 8.35 6.53
CA THR A 146 20.24 8.71 7.92
C THR A 146 21.29 9.80 8.02
N SER A 147 22.03 10.08 6.94
CA SER A 147 23.07 11.11 6.90
C SER A 147 22.52 12.52 6.61
N ASP A 148 23.36 13.54 6.76
CA ASP A 148 23.06 14.93 6.38
C ASP A 148 22.73 15.08 4.88
N LEU A 149 23.08 14.09 4.05
CA LEU A 149 22.82 14.11 2.62
C LEU A 149 21.39 13.69 2.25
N SER A 150 20.55 13.34 3.21
CA SER A 150 19.22 12.74 2.98
C SER A 150 18.28 13.56 2.09
N PHE A 151 18.44 14.88 2.07
CA PHE A 151 17.61 15.79 1.26
C PHE A 151 18.43 16.61 0.25
N HIS A 152 19.68 16.23 0.00
CA HIS A 152 20.42 16.85 -1.10
C HIS A 152 19.77 16.50 -2.44
N ASP A 153 19.84 17.44 -3.37
CA ASP A 153 19.33 17.21 -4.73
C ASP A 153 20.30 16.32 -5.51
N PHE A 154 19.93 15.05 -5.67
CA PHE A 154 20.63 14.10 -6.53
C PHE A 154 20.04 14.01 -7.93
N ALA A 155 19.03 14.81 -8.30
CA ALA A 155 18.44 14.76 -9.64
C ALA A 155 19.46 14.95 -10.78
N PRO A 156 20.52 15.78 -10.64
CA PRO A 156 21.57 15.90 -11.67
C PRO A 156 22.31 14.60 -11.98
N ARG A 157 22.35 13.62 -11.05
CA ARG A 157 22.97 12.32 -11.28
C ARG A 157 22.21 11.47 -12.30
N PHE A 158 20.88 11.61 -12.31
CA PHE A 158 19.98 10.80 -13.13
C PHE A 158 19.57 11.52 -14.43
N CYS A 159 19.64 12.85 -14.42
CA CYS A 159 19.31 13.69 -15.56
C CYS A 159 20.41 13.64 -16.64
N LYS A 160 20.02 13.48 -17.91
CA LYS A 160 20.94 13.54 -19.06
C LYS A 160 20.74 14.80 -19.91
N CYS A 161 19.82 15.67 -19.50
CA CYS A 161 19.48 16.86 -20.26
C CYS A 161 20.37 18.04 -19.87
N PRO A 162 20.63 18.97 -20.82
CA PRO A 162 21.30 20.22 -20.50
C PRO A 162 20.42 21.08 -19.59
N GLU A 163 21.02 22.06 -18.92
CA GLU A 163 20.31 22.95 -17.98
C GLU A 163 19.16 23.75 -18.63
N ILE A 164 19.26 23.98 -19.95
CA ILE A 164 18.30 24.73 -20.77
C ILE A 164 17.08 23.89 -21.16
N ALA A 165 17.11 22.57 -20.92
CA ALA A 165 16.00 21.70 -21.27
C ALA A 165 14.69 22.12 -20.59
N ARG A 166 13.58 21.94 -21.30
CA ARG A 166 12.24 22.24 -20.79
C ARG A 166 12.00 21.41 -19.52
N ARG A 167 11.54 22.08 -18.46
CA ARG A 167 11.10 21.44 -17.22
C ARG A 167 9.62 21.71 -17.00
N THR A 168 8.88 20.67 -16.69
CA THR A 168 7.48 20.76 -16.30
C THR A 168 7.41 21.05 -14.81
N VAL A 169 6.57 21.99 -14.40
CA VAL A 169 6.45 22.38 -13.00
C VAL A 169 5.14 21.85 -12.43
N ALA A 170 5.19 21.16 -11.29
CA ALA A 170 3.99 20.72 -10.60
C ALA A 170 4.11 20.92 -9.08
N TRP A 171 2.94 21.05 -8.43
CA TRP A 171 2.85 21.13 -6.98
C TRP A 171 2.83 19.73 -6.38
N ILE A 172 3.60 19.52 -5.32
CA ILE A 172 3.64 18.27 -4.57
C ILE A 172 3.61 18.56 -3.07
N ASP A 173 2.84 17.77 -2.34
CA ASP A 173 2.79 17.82 -0.88
C ASP A 173 3.86 16.85 -0.32
N LEU A 174 4.92 17.38 0.27
CA LEU A 174 6.00 16.62 0.93
C LEU A 174 5.65 16.42 2.40
N VAL A 175 5.72 15.19 2.88
CA VAL A 175 5.41 14.82 4.26
C VAL A 175 6.65 14.21 4.89
N ASP A 176 7.14 14.80 5.98
CA ASP A 176 8.25 14.32 6.79
C ASP A 176 7.82 14.17 8.26
N LEU A 177 8.69 13.59 9.10
CA LEU A 177 8.51 13.52 10.55
C LEU A 177 8.30 14.90 11.18
N THR A 178 8.89 15.93 10.60
CA THR A 178 8.83 17.31 11.10
C THR A 178 7.58 18.07 10.67
N GLY A 179 6.85 17.57 9.67
CA GLY A 179 5.61 18.21 9.19
C GLY A 179 5.34 17.96 7.71
N GLN A 180 4.33 18.68 7.20
CA GLN A 180 3.92 18.66 5.80
C GLN A 180 4.17 20.02 5.14
N GLN A 181 4.75 20.00 3.94
CA GLN A 181 5.01 21.20 3.16
C GLN A 181 4.59 21.00 1.71
N ARG A 182 3.87 21.98 1.15
CA ARG A 182 3.55 22.02 -0.28
C ARG A 182 4.63 22.78 -1.04
N VAL A 183 5.29 22.14 -1.98
CA VAL A 183 6.40 22.73 -2.76
C VAL A 183 6.14 22.65 -4.25
N GLN A 184 6.78 23.55 -4.99
CA GLN A 184 6.77 23.56 -6.44
C GLN A 184 8.02 22.86 -6.95
N MET A 185 7.86 21.69 -7.56
CA MET A 185 8.96 20.87 -8.05
C MET A 185 9.07 20.95 -9.57
N GLN A 186 10.31 21.02 -10.06
CA GLN A 186 10.61 21.01 -11.49
C GLN A 186 10.96 19.59 -11.95
N TYR A 187 10.33 19.15 -13.03
CA TYR A 187 10.50 17.82 -13.59
C TYR A 187 11.13 17.89 -14.98
N CYS A 188 12.22 17.14 -15.18
CA CYS A 188 12.73 16.81 -16.49
C CYS A 188 11.87 15.70 -17.11
N ASP A 189 11.51 15.83 -18.38
CA ASP A 189 10.78 14.78 -19.11
C ASP A 189 11.67 13.54 -19.41
N CYS A 190 12.98 13.68 -19.25
CA CYS A 190 13.97 12.61 -19.41
C CYS A 190 13.92 11.52 -18.33
N MET A 191 13.26 11.80 -17.19
CA MET A 191 13.20 10.92 -16.04
C MET A 191 11.75 10.77 -15.55
N PRO A 192 11.34 9.59 -15.05
CA PRO A 192 10.06 9.47 -14.35
C PRO A 192 9.98 10.44 -13.18
N ARG A 193 8.80 11.01 -12.92
CA ARG A 193 8.61 11.96 -11.81
C ARG A 193 8.95 11.32 -10.46
N CYS A 194 8.59 10.06 -10.24
CA CYS A 194 8.89 9.34 -9.01
C CYS A 194 10.39 9.24 -8.70
N VAL A 195 11.24 9.07 -9.73
CA VAL A 195 12.71 9.04 -9.56
C VAL A 195 13.23 10.42 -9.14
N GLN A 196 12.69 11.48 -9.71
CA GLN A 196 13.11 12.86 -9.38
C GLN A 196 12.71 13.24 -7.95
N VAL A 197 11.52 12.82 -7.52
CA VAL A 197 11.07 12.95 -6.13
C VAL A 197 11.96 12.15 -5.18
N LEU A 198 12.32 10.90 -5.54
CA LEU A 198 13.24 10.06 -4.75
C LEU A 198 14.64 10.64 -4.66
N ALA A 199 15.14 11.26 -5.72
CA ALA A 199 16.42 11.94 -5.73
C ALA A 199 16.50 13.14 -4.76
N ASN A 200 15.37 13.58 -4.21
CA ASN A 200 15.28 14.61 -3.17
C ASN A 200 14.96 14.03 -1.77
N GLY A 201 14.99 12.70 -1.61
CA GLY A 201 14.78 12.03 -0.32
C GLY A 201 13.34 11.63 0.00
N PHE A 202 12.44 11.63 -0.99
CA PHE A 202 11.02 11.33 -0.79
C PHE A 202 10.52 10.20 -1.70
N LEU A 203 9.70 9.30 -1.18
CA LEU A 203 8.98 8.33 -1.98
C LEU A 203 7.65 8.92 -2.47
N ALA A 204 7.49 8.94 -3.78
CA ALA A 204 6.30 9.48 -4.44
C ALA A 204 5.06 8.59 -4.20
N SER A 205 3.89 9.19 -3.97
CA SER A 205 2.62 8.45 -3.77
C SER A 205 2.10 7.76 -5.03
N SER A 206 2.58 8.17 -6.20
CA SER A 206 2.25 7.62 -7.51
C SER A 206 3.49 7.56 -8.40
N PRO A 207 3.69 6.49 -9.19
CA PRO A 207 4.85 6.34 -10.06
C PRO A 207 4.86 7.33 -11.24
N LEU A 208 3.70 7.85 -11.66
CA LEU A 208 3.57 8.68 -12.86
C LEU A 208 3.29 10.14 -12.51
N GLU A 209 2.25 10.39 -11.73
CA GLU A 209 1.79 11.73 -11.38
C GLU A 209 1.63 11.85 -9.87
N PRO A 210 2.73 12.05 -9.13
CA PRO A 210 2.64 12.20 -7.69
C PRO A 210 2.06 13.55 -7.30
N SER A 211 1.00 13.50 -6.50
CA SER A 211 0.44 14.67 -5.81
C SER A 211 1.00 14.86 -4.41
N ALA A 212 1.57 13.79 -3.84
CA ALA A 212 2.20 13.79 -2.53
C ALA A 212 3.44 12.89 -2.54
N ALA A 213 4.33 13.10 -1.58
CA ALA A 213 5.47 12.22 -1.33
C ALA A 213 5.83 12.19 0.16
N PHE A 214 6.37 11.07 0.60
CA PHE A 214 6.71 10.81 2.00
C PHE A 214 8.22 10.68 2.14
N SER A 215 8.83 11.34 3.13
CA SER A 215 10.27 11.28 3.31
C SER A 215 10.71 9.84 3.58
N MET A 216 11.89 9.46 3.07
CA MET A 216 12.41 8.11 3.29
C MET A 216 12.64 7.83 4.78
N ARG A 217 13.00 8.85 5.56
CA ARG A 217 13.13 8.78 7.02
C ARG A 217 11.81 8.53 7.73
N LEU A 218 10.73 9.19 7.30
CA LEU A 218 9.39 8.94 7.82
C LEU A 218 8.98 7.49 7.58
N LEU A 219 9.25 6.96 6.38
CA LEU A 219 8.94 5.57 6.05
C LEU A 219 9.77 4.58 6.87
N ALA A 220 11.07 4.85 7.06
CA ALA A 220 11.94 4.05 7.92
C ALA A 220 11.44 4.05 9.37
N TYR A 221 11.10 5.22 9.91
CA TYR A 221 10.51 5.34 11.24
C TYR A 221 9.17 4.62 11.36
N HIS A 222 8.29 4.76 10.38
CA HIS A 222 7.00 4.05 10.36
C HIS A 222 7.22 2.53 10.41
N ASN A 223 8.14 2.00 9.59
CA ASN A 223 8.47 0.58 9.58
C ASN A 223 9.02 0.12 10.95
N TYR A 224 9.94 0.90 11.53
CA TYR A 224 10.47 0.63 12.86
C TYR A 224 9.35 0.62 13.92
N ALA A 225 8.53 1.67 13.96
CA ALA A 225 7.43 1.81 14.91
C ALA A 225 6.45 0.64 14.77
N TRP A 226 6.04 0.28 13.55
CA TRP A 226 5.14 -0.84 13.29
C TRP A 226 5.65 -2.17 13.87
N HIS A 227 6.94 -2.45 13.72
CA HIS A 227 7.54 -3.68 14.26
C HIS A 227 7.65 -3.68 15.79
N HIS A 228 7.68 -2.51 16.43
CA HIS A 228 7.88 -2.38 17.89
C HIS A 228 6.61 -1.92 18.64
N SER A 229 5.53 -1.55 17.93
CA SER A 229 4.25 -1.11 18.50
C SER A 229 3.26 -2.25 18.75
N ASN A 230 3.58 -3.47 18.31
CA ASN A 230 2.87 -4.66 18.76
C ASN A 230 3.32 -4.98 20.19
N VAL A 231 2.67 -4.33 21.14
CA VAL A 231 2.79 -4.56 22.58
C VAL A 231 2.48 -6.04 22.86
N GLN A 232 3.43 -6.74 23.49
CA GLN A 232 3.20 -8.02 24.15
C GLN A 232 2.39 -7.82 25.44
#